data_AF-A0A2H9L8F8-F1
#
_entry.id   AF-A0A2H9L8F8-F1
#
_cell.length_a   1.000
_cell.length_b   1.000
_cell.length_c   1.000
_cell.angle_alpha   90.00
_cell.angle_beta   90.00
_cell.angle_gamma   90.00
#
_symmetry.space_group_name_H-M   'P 1'
#
loop_
_entity.id
_entity.type
_entity.pdbx_description
1 polymer ?
#
loop_
_entity_poly.entity_id
_entity_poly.type
_entity_poly.pdbx_seq_one_letter_code
_entity_poly.pdbx_strand_id
1 'polypeptide(L)'
;MTNKRRGFFKRETLIQNLKTVVERIPQLDLPARIVAIYSFGGILRDKKRLHDFDLVLFYTLAPEQKARWERFRRNFSTHLIDEHRNPIFELREYFNPYRKQDIPLREAVKDESLSKVLRDKGIEPSWAGCFSWTEIFNNPHGIFIPEIEVVIRKMLLGRRVKGLQVLVFNHEDFSAEKAPIAAKNYVLAWSPEAPDIQKNLDSRTPMQKIEFLTKELDHFLNNEIPKLRKAYLEAKERIAKANVKAGLKLDIEALDGQHIKIERTGNELYQELLEKCERARTEMRRYREETAVLEELARNIEHWNEVKNETYFTDHCVEDYVTLWTLDGVRKQEVKEERIREILRVIGLPENNVMALRSYRNKVSFHLAKNAEEKVFLLRRAEFLKVETKCLKAIMKTIRPIDKGAYAHLVLTDAGKPKQLEIIVDGPVEEDNEAQKQAIIKELRAKGFETKDWKWYISGKKEVRLKGTETIQELQAIAKKMMS
;
A
#
# COMPACT_ATOMS: atom_id res chain seq x y z
N MET A 1 -3.68 0.88 -0.58
CA MET A 1 -3.05 0.82 0.76
C MET A 1 -3.12 2.19 1.42
N THR A 2 -3.72 2.31 2.61
CA THR A 2 -3.78 3.58 3.34
C THR A 2 -2.40 3.94 3.88
N ASN A 3 -1.90 5.13 3.56
CA ASN A 3 -0.78 5.81 4.20
C ASN A 3 -1.05 5.98 5.71
N LYS A 4 -0.89 4.90 6.49
CA LYS A 4 -0.64 5.04 7.93
C LYS A 4 0.71 5.71 8.03
N ARG A 5 0.77 6.89 8.67
CA ARG A 5 2.02 7.51 9.11
C ARG A 5 2.89 6.39 9.70
N ARG A 6 3.96 6.00 9.00
CA ARG A 6 4.91 5.00 9.50
C ARG A 6 5.57 5.62 10.73
N GLY A 7 5.04 5.33 11.90
CA GLY A 7 5.63 5.77 13.15
C GLY A 7 7.06 5.25 13.23
N PHE A 8 7.97 6.06 13.75
CA PHE A 8 9.30 5.59 14.09
C PHE A 8 9.21 4.74 15.36
N PHE A 9 9.79 3.55 15.33
CA PHE A 9 9.97 2.68 16.49
C PHE A 9 11.37 2.89 17.05
N LYS A 10 11.51 2.75 18.38
CA LYS A 10 12.81 2.60 19.01
C LYS A 10 13.39 1.24 18.62
N ARG A 11 14.71 1.15 18.45
CA ARG A 11 15.42 -0.10 18.12
C ARG A 11 15.06 -1.23 19.09
N GLU A 12 15.02 -0.92 20.37
CA GLU A 12 14.74 -1.89 21.45
C GLU A 12 13.32 -2.45 21.33
N THR A 13 12.34 -1.62 20.92
CA THR A 13 10.97 -2.07 20.66
C THR A 13 10.91 -3.08 19.52
N LEU A 14 11.69 -2.87 18.46
CA LEU A 14 11.73 -3.78 17.32
C LEU A 14 12.41 -5.12 17.68
N ILE A 15 13.50 -5.07 18.45
CA ILE A 15 14.16 -6.27 18.96
C ILE A 15 13.22 -7.04 19.88
N GLN A 16 12.50 -6.37 20.78
CA GLN A 16 11.52 -7.01 21.66
C GLN A 16 10.39 -7.66 20.87
N ASN A 17 9.90 -7.00 19.81
CA ASN A 17 8.90 -7.58 18.92
C ASN A 17 9.40 -8.86 18.24
N LEU A 18 10.68 -8.89 17.82
CA LEU A 18 11.30 -10.10 17.26
C LEU A 18 11.43 -11.21 18.31
N LYS A 19 11.81 -10.89 19.56
CA LYS A 19 11.84 -11.85 20.67
C LYS A 19 10.48 -12.51 20.88
N THR A 20 9.41 -11.71 20.93
CA THR A 20 8.03 -12.24 21.04
C THR A 20 7.62 -13.11 19.85
N VAL A 21 8.12 -12.84 18.64
CA VAL A 21 7.88 -13.71 17.48
C VAL A 21 8.60 -15.04 17.65
N VAL A 22 9.87 -15.01 18.05
CA VAL A 22 10.71 -16.20 18.27
C VAL A 22 10.16 -17.09 19.38
N GLU A 23 9.77 -16.51 20.52
CA GLU A 23 9.18 -17.25 21.65
C GLU A 23 7.91 -18.01 21.27
N ARG A 24 7.18 -17.54 20.25
CA ARG A 24 5.95 -18.17 19.76
C ARG A 24 6.20 -19.29 18.75
N ILE A 25 7.37 -19.36 18.12
CA ILE A 25 7.70 -20.40 17.12
C ILE A 25 7.37 -21.81 17.65
N PRO A 26 7.82 -22.24 18.85
CA PRO A 26 7.52 -23.59 19.35
C PRO A 26 6.06 -23.79 19.79
N GLN A 27 5.27 -22.72 19.92
CA GLN A 27 3.87 -22.77 20.38
C GLN A 27 2.86 -22.85 19.24
N LEU A 28 3.32 -22.67 18.00
CA LEU A 28 2.48 -22.60 16.82
C LEU A 28 2.63 -23.87 15.98
N ASP A 29 1.50 -24.41 15.52
CA ASP A 29 1.50 -25.45 14.49
C ASP A 29 1.83 -24.81 13.13
N LEU A 30 3.11 -24.53 12.90
CA LEU A 30 3.57 -23.97 11.63
C LEU A 30 3.67 -25.08 10.57
N PRO A 31 3.35 -24.77 9.29
CA PRO A 31 3.49 -25.74 8.20
C PRO A 31 4.95 -26.09 7.88
N ALA A 32 5.92 -25.38 8.47
CA ALA A 32 7.35 -25.60 8.28
C ALA A 32 8.14 -25.27 9.56
N ARG A 33 9.35 -25.81 9.67
CA ARG A 33 10.30 -25.48 10.74
C ARG A 33 11.09 -24.23 10.36
N ILE A 34 11.10 -23.22 11.23
CA ILE A 34 11.98 -22.05 11.08
C ILE A 34 13.39 -22.45 11.51
N VAL A 35 14.37 -22.29 10.64
CA VAL A 35 15.77 -22.67 10.90
C VAL A 35 16.63 -21.47 11.29
N ALA A 36 16.37 -20.31 10.72
CA ALA A 36 17.13 -19.10 11.02
C ALA A 36 16.32 -17.85 10.68
N ILE A 37 16.64 -16.76 11.37
CA ILE A 37 16.17 -15.42 11.08
C ILE A 37 17.40 -14.54 10.88
N TYR A 38 17.48 -13.91 9.72
CA TYR A 38 18.50 -12.93 9.40
C TYR A 38 17.91 -11.53 9.38
N SER A 39 18.71 -10.58 9.81
CA SER A 39 18.42 -9.16 9.74
C SER A 39 19.16 -8.52 8.58
N PHE A 40 18.56 -7.48 8.02
CA PHE A 40 19.22 -6.58 7.08
C PHE A 40 18.71 -5.15 7.26
N GLY A 41 19.23 -4.23 6.46
CA GLY A 41 18.69 -2.87 6.40
C GLY A 41 19.07 -2.00 7.60
N GLY A 42 18.13 -1.14 8.00
CA GLY A 42 18.40 -0.01 8.89
C GLY A 42 18.90 -0.41 10.28
N ILE A 43 18.43 -1.54 10.83
CA ILE A 43 18.71 -1.92 12.22
C ILE A 43 20.19 -2.23 12.47
N LEU A 44 20.90 -2.60 11.41
CA LEU A 44 22.32 -2.96 11.43
C LEU A 44 23.26 -1.76 11.38
N ARG A 45 22.70 -0.56 11.22
CA ARG A 45 23.42 0.71 11.08
C ARG A 45 23.32 1.59 12.32
N ASP A 46 23.12 0.97 13.48
CA ASP A 46 23.04 1.60 14.80
C ASP A 46 22.05 2.78 14.90
N LYS A 47 21.03 2.81 14.02
CA LYS A 47 19.98 3.83 14.03
C LYS A 47 19.12 3.66 15.28
N LYS A 48 19.01 4.74 16.08
CA LYS A 48 18.19 4.76 17.31
C LYS A 48 16.68 4.64 17.03
N ARG A 49 16.25 5.09 15.85
CA ARG A 49 14.84 5.11 15.42
C ARG A 49 14.70 4.61 13.99
N LEU A 50 13.77 3.69 13.78
CA LEU A 50 13.58 2.98 12.51
C LEU A 50 12.09 2.93 12.17
N HIS A 51 11.75 2.87 10.88
CA HIS A 51 10.36 2.65 10.47
C HIS A 51 9.94 1.19 10.67
N ASP A 52 10.89 0.29 10.51
CA ASP A 52 10.73 -1.16 10.48
C ASP A 52 12.05 -1.88 10.80
N PHE A 53 11.93 -3.18 10.99
CA PHE A 53 13.00 -4.14 11.14
C PHE A 53 12.85 -5.15 10.00
N ASP A 54 13.73 -5.01 9.01
CA ASP A 54 13.80 -5.90 7.86
C ASP A 54 14.43 -7.24 8.24
N LEU A 55 13.69 -8.31 7.99
CA LEU A 55 14.00 -9.67 8.38
C LEU A 55 13.79 -10.65 7.23
N VAL A 56 14.66 -11.65 7.15
CA VAL A 56 14.50 -12.83 6.31
C VAL A 56 14.39 -14.05 7.21
N LEU A 57 13.26 -14.76 7.11
CA LEU A 57 13.04 -16.03 7.78
C LEU A 57 13.31 -17.18 6.82
N PHE A 58 14.19 -18.09 7.22
CA PHE A 58 14.44 -19.32 6.50
C PHE A 58 13.70 -20.48 7.14
N TYR A 59 13.04 -21.29 6.32
CA TYR A 59 12.35 -22.48 6.75
C TYR A 59 12.84 -23.74 6.01
N THR A 60 12.65 -24.89 6.66
CA THR A 60 12.78 -26.21 6.05
C THR A 60 11.51 -27.03 6.31
N LEU A 61 11.30 -28.05 5.50
CA LEU A 61 10.15 -28.95 5.60
C LEU A 61 10.64 -30.35 5.92
N ALA A 62 10.31 -30.87 7.10
CA ALA A 62 10.41 -32.30 7.35
C ALA A 62 9.43 -33.06 6.42
N PRO A 63 9.69 -34.35 6.09
CA PRO A 63 8.82 -35.12 5.19
C PRO A 63 7.33 -35.10 5.60
N GLU A 64 7.05 -35.23 6.90
CA GLU A 64 5.69 -35.17 7.44
C GLU A 64 5.04 -33.79 7.26
N GLN A 65 5.80 -32.70 7.49
CA GLN A 65 5.33 -31.34 7.28
C GLN A 65 5.04 -31.07 5.81
N LYS A 66 5.92 -31.55 4.91
CA LYS A 66 5.72 -31.46 3.46
C LYS A 66 4.42 -32.16 3.05
N ALA A 67 4.19 -33.38 3.52
CA ALA A 67 2.96 -34.12 3.23
C ALA A 67 1.70 -33.42 3.78
N ARG A 68 1.75 -32.88 5.02
CA ARG A 68 0.65 -32.08 5.60
C ARG A 68 0.37 -30.83 4.77
N TRP A 69 1.41 -30.10 4.37
CA TRP A 69 1.29 -28.89 3.56
C TRP A 69 0.74 -29.18 2.17
N GLU A 70 1.22 -30.22 1.49
CA GLU A 70 0.73 -30.63 0.17
C GLU A 70 -0.74 -31.04 0.23
N ARG A 71 -1.15 -31.78 1.27
CA ARG A 71 -2.57 -32.11 1.51
C ARG A 71 -3.41 -30.85 1.71
N PHE A 72 -2.96 -29.92 2.55
CA PHE A 72 -3.63 -28.64 2.76
C PHE A 72 -3.76 -27.86 1.45
N ARG A 73 -2.66 -27.68 0.72
CA ARG A 73 -2.62 -26.93 -0.54
C ARG A 73 -3.56 -27.53 -1.59
N ARG A 74 -3.57 -28.86 -1.72
CA ARG A 74 -4.44 -29.58 -2.65
C ARG A 74 -5.93 -29.39 -2.31
N ASN A 75 -6.26 -29.41 -1.02
CA ASN A 75 -7.65 -29.37 -0.56
C ASN A 75 -8.17 -27.94 -0.34
N PHE A 76 -7.28 -26.95 -0.31
CA PHE A 76 -7.58 -25.53 -0.08
C PHE A 76 -7.07 -24.65 -1.23
N SER A 77 -7.26 -25.08 -2.48
CA SER A 77 -7.00 -24.31 -3.70
C SER A 77 -8.23 -24.29 -4.63
N THR A 78 -8.27 -23.32 -5.56
CA THR A 78 -9.20 -23.34 -6.72
C THR A 78 -8.52 -23.87 -7.99
N HIS A 79 -7.32 -24.42 -7.87
CA HIS A 79 -6.58 -24.98 -9.01
C HIS A 79 -6.02 -26.35 -8.65
N LEU A 80 -6.52 -27.36 -9.36
CA LEU A 80 -5.88 -28.66 -9.54
C LEU A 80 -5.70 -28.85 -11.05
N ILE A 81 -4.51 -29.31 -11.44
CA ILE A 81 -4.15 -29.57 -12.84
C ILE A 81 -4.84 -30.85 -13.32
N ASP A 82 -5.15 -31.75 -12.40
CA ASP A 82 -5.90 -32.97 -12.67
C ASP A 82 -7.31 -32.85 -12.09
N GLU A 83 -8.29 -33.07 -12.96
CA GLU A 83 -9.72 -33.28 -12.66
C GLU A 83 -10.54 -32.00 -12.37
N HIS A 84 -11.74 -31.96 -12.95
CA HIS A 84 -12.73 -30.88 -12.92
C HIS A 84 -13.33 -30.58 -11.52
N ARG A 85 -12.54 -30.72 -10.46
CA ARG A 85 -12.95 -30.61 -9.07
C ARG A 85 -12.20 -29.46 -8.40
N ASN A 86 -12.97 -28.57 -7.78
CA ASN A 86 -12.45 -27.43 -7.03
C ASN A 86 -12.79 -27.66 -5.54
N PRO A 87 -11.89 -28.27 -4.74
CA PRO A 87 -12.19 -28.67 -3.37
C PRO A 87 -12.68 -27.52 -2.50
N ILE A 88 -12.18 -26.31 -2.74
CA ILE A 88 -12.60 -25.11 -2.00
C ILE A 88 -14.02 -24.63 -2.36
N PHE A 89 -14.55 -24.99 -3.55
CA PHE A 89 -15.94 -24.70 -3.89
C PHE A 89 -16.92 -25.65 -3.20
N GLU A 90 -16.52 -26.87 -2.85
CA GLU A 90 -17.32 -27.73 -1.95
C GLU A 90 -17.48 -27.10 -0.57
N LEU A 91 -16.55 -26.25 -0.16
CA LEU A 91 -16.60 -25.57 1.14
C LEU A 91 -17.50 -24.32 1.11
N ARG A 92 -18.01 -23.91 -0.06
CA ARG A 92 -18.71 -22.63 -0.24
C ARG A 92 -19.97 -22.54 0.61
N GLU A 93 -20.72 -23.63 0.72
CA GLU A 93 -21.93 -23.68 1.56
C GLU A 93 -21.61 -23.42 3.04
N TYR A 94 -20.48 -23.93 3.54
CA TYR A 94 -20.02 -23.72 4.91
C TYR A 94 -19.42 -22.32 5.14
N PHE A 95 -18.82 -21.73 4.10
CA PHE A 95 -18.24 -20.38 4.19
C PHE A 95 -19.26 -19.25 4.05
N ASN A 96 -20.33 -19.47 3.26
CA ASN A 96 -21.32 -18.44 2.95
C ASN A 96 -21.96 -17.80 4.20
N PRO A 97 -22.36 -18.55 5.25
CA PRO A 97 -22.95 -17.97 6.47
C PRO A 97 -22.05 -16.91 7.12
N TYR A 98 -20.74 -17.18 7.21
CA TYR A 98 -19.76 -16.26 7.80
C TYR A 98 -19.44 -15.10 6.87
N ARG A 99 -19.28 -15.38 5.56
CA ARG A 99 -19.00 -14.36 4.55
C ARG A 99 -20.13 -13.34 4.44
N LYS A 100 -21.39 -13.78 4.46
CA LYS A 100 -22.58 -12.90 4.39
C LYS A 100 -22.70 -11.98 5.60
N GLN A 101 -22.16 -12.38 6.75
CA GLN A 101 -22.13 -11.59 7.98
C GLN A 101 -20.86 -10.73 8.13
N ASP A 102 -20.02 -10.63 7.09
CA ASP A 102 -18.72 -9.97 7.13
C ASP A 102 -17.78 -10.47 8.25
N ILE A 103 -17.95 -11.72 8.70
CA ILE A 103 -17.07 -12.36 9.69
C ILE A 103 -15.80 -12.76 8.95
N PRO A 104 -14.61 -12.24 9.32
CA PRO A 104 -13.37 -12.60 8.64
C PRO A 104 -13.04 -14.09 8.83
N LEU A 105 -12.50 -14.74 7.80
CA LEU A 105 -12.18 -16.18 7.83
C LEU A 105 -11.40 -16.59 9.07
N ARG A 106 -10.38 -15.82 9.47
CA ARG A 106 -9.60 -16.05 10.71
C ARG A 106 -10.41 -16.14 12.02
N GLU A 107 -11.59 -15.54 12.07
CA GLU A 107 -12.53 -15.66 13.19
C GLU A 107 -13.52 -16.80 12.93
N ALA A 108 -13.98 -16.95 11.70
CA ALA A 108 -14.88 -18.04 11.29
C ALA A 108 -14.26 -19.43 11.57
N VAL A 109 -12.98 -19.64 11.27
CA VAL A 109 -12.29 -20.92 11.51
C VAL A 109 -12.10 -21.29 12.98
N LYS A 110 -12.51 -20.41 13.92
CA LYS A 110 -12.55 -20.71 15.36
C LYS A 110 -13.90 -21.27 15.80
N ASP A 111 -14.93 -21.14 14.95
CA ASP A 111 -16.21 -21.79 15.17
C ASP A 111 -16.03 -23.29 14.97
N GLU A 112 -16.33 -24.06 16.01
CA GLU A 112 -16.07 -25.51 16.04
C GLU A 112 -16.80 -26.26 14.91
N SER A 113 -17.97 -25.76 14.46
CA SER A 113 -18.70 -26.38 13.35
C SER A 113 -17.91 -26.29 12.04
N LEU A 114 -17.39 -25.10 11.73
CA LEU A 114 -16.56 -24.89 10.54
C LEU A 114 -15.19 -25.54 10.70
N SER A 115 -14.55 -25.43 11.87
CA SER A 115 -13.24 -26.04 12.14
C SER A 115 -13.27 -27.54 11.92
N LYS A 116 -14.34 -28.22 12.36
CA LYS A 116 -14.52 -29.66 12.17
C LYS A 116 -14.61 -30.03 10.69
N VAL A 117 -15.45 -29.33 9.92
CA VAL A 117 -15.57 -29.56 8.47
C VAL A 117 -14.24 -29.41 7.75
N LEU A 118 -13.46 -28.37 8.11
CA LEU A 118 -12.13 -28.16 7.54
C LEU A 118 -11.18 -29.30 7.89
N ARG A 119 -11.12 -29.72 9.16
CA ARG A 119 -10.28 -30.85 9.61
C ARG A 119 -10.64 -32.15 8.89
N ASP A 120 -11.93 -32.46 8.75
CA ASP A 120 -12.42 -33.66 8.06
C ASP A 120 -11.99 -33.66 6.58
N LYS A 121 -11.92 -32.46 5.97
CA LYS A 121 -11.39 -32.25 4.61
C LYS A 121 -9.86 -32.16 4.55
N GLY A 122 -9.15 -32.38 5.66
CA GLY A 122 -7.68 -32.32 5.73
C GLY A 122 -7.11 -30.91 5.61
N ILE A 123 -7.88 -29.90 5.98
CA ILE A 123 -7.52 -28.48 5.95
C ILE A 123 -7.33 -28.03 7.40
N GLU A 124 -6.09 -27.70 7.76
CA GLU A 124 -5.78 -27.16 9.08
C GLU A 124 -6.46 -25.79 9.26
N PRO A 125 -7.44 -25.65 10.19
CA PRO A 125 -8.23 -24.42 10.32
C PRO A 125 -7.36 -23.19 10.61
N SER A 126 -6.30 -23.36 11.40
CA SER A 126 -5.40 -22.26 11.75
C SER A 126 -4.63 -21.73 10.54
N TRP A 127 -4.29 -22.59 9.58
CA TRP A 127 -3.64 -22.19 8.31
C TRP A 127 -4.64 -21.54 7.36
N ALA A 128 -5.85 -22.08 7.25
CA ALA A 128 -6.91 -21.48 6.43
C ALA A 128 -7.25 -20.06 6.91
N GLY A 129 -7.28 -19.85 8.23
CA GLY A 129 -7.49 -18.54 8.86
C GLY A 129 -6.47 -17.46 8.49
N CYS A 130 -5.33 -17.82 7.88
CA CYS A 130 -4.39 -16.85 7.35
C CYS A 130 -4.91 -16.14 6.10
N PHE A 131 -5.88 -16.68 5.37
CA PHE A 131 -6.37 -16.07 4.12
C PHE A 131 -7.65 -15.26 4.33
N SER A 132 -7.96 -14.36 3.41
CA SER A 132 -9.19 -13.58 3.37
C SER A 132 -10.17 -14.12 2.34
N TRP A 133 -11.44 -13.80 2.52
CA TRP A 133 -12.49 -14.14 1.54
C TRP A 133 -12.19 -13.59 0.14
N THR A 134 -11.55 -12.41 0.06
CA THR A 134 -11.16 -11.80 -1.20
C THR A 134 -10.04 -12.57 -1.89
N GLU A 135 -9.01 -13.00 -1.14
CA GLU A 135 -7.91 -13.83 -1.68
C GLU A 135 -8.46 -15.15 -2.25
N ILE A 136 -9.46 -15.74 -1.59
CA ILE A 136 -10.02 -17.04 -1.97
C ILE A 136 -11.00 -16.95 -3.14
N PHE A 137 -11.96 -16.01 -3.10
CA PHE A 137 -13.11 -16.01 -4.02
C PHE A 137 -13.10 -14.90 -5.06
N ASN A 138 -12.35 -13.83 -4.84
CA ASN A 138 -12.39 -12.64 -5.69
C ASN A 138 -11.00 -12.32 -6.27
N ASN A 139 -10.16 -13.35 -6.47
CA ASN A 139 -8.92 -13.17 -7.20
C ASN A 139 -9.26 -12.84 -8.67
N PRO A 140 -8.74 -11.74 -9.25
CA PRO A 140 -9.01 -11.34 -10.64
C PRO A 140 -8.66 -12.41 -11.69
N HIS A 141 -7.82 -13.39 -11.33
CA HIS A 141 -7.45 -14.51 -12.21
C HIS A 141 -8.27 -15.78 -11.98
N GLY A 142 -9.25 -15.78 -11.07
CA GLY A 142 -10.06 -16.96 -10.72
C GLY A 142 -9.30 -18.10 -10.02
N ILE A 143 -8.00 -17.93 -9.78
CA ILE A 143 -7.10 -18.94 -9.25
C ILE A 143 -6.64 -18.53 -7.85
N PHE A 144 -6.81 -19.42 -6.88
CA PHE A 144 -6.31 -19.31 -5.52
C PHE A 144 -5.43 -20.53 -5.24
N ILE A 145 -4.17 -20.26 -4.95
CA ILE A 145 -3.19 -21.26 -4.52
C ILE A 145 -2.64 -20.76 -3.19
N PRO A 146 -2.80 -21.49 -2.08
CA PRO A 146 -2.25 -21.05 -0.80
C PRO A 146 -0.73 -21.18 -0.83
N GLU A 147 -0.05 -20.13 -0.38
CA GLU A 147 1.41 -20.05 -0.27
C GLU A 147 1.84 -20.28 1.19
N ILE A 148 2.90 -21.08 1.39
CA ILE A 148 3.37 -21.44 2.73
C ILE A 148 3.97 -20.23 3.45
N GLU A 149 4.64 -19.37 2.69
CA GLU A 149 5.22 -18.10 3.13
C GLU A 149 4.16 -17.16 3.72
N VAL A 150 2.97 -17.14 3.11
CA VAL A 150 1.84 -16.34 3.60
C VAL A 150 1.36 -16.86 4.95
N VAL A 151 1.23 -18.18 5.11
CA VAL A 151 0.79 -18.83 6.36
C VAL A 151 1.82 -18.57 7.47
N ILE A 152 3.09 -18.87 7.23
CA ILE A 152 4.19 -18.65 8.19
C ILE A 152 4.20 -17.19 8.65
N ARG A 153 4.21 -16.24 7.70
CA ARG A 153 4.26 -14.80 8.00
C ARG A 153 3.06 -14.35 8.84
N LYS A 154 1.84 -14.78 8.48
CA LYS A 154 0.61 -14.35 9.17
C LYS A 154 0.46 -14.99 10.56
N MET A 155 0.87 -16.25 10.75
CA MET A 155 0.83 -16.91 12.07
C MET A 155 1.84 -16.28 13.04
N LEU A 156 3.05 -15.98 12.57
CA LEU A 156 4.11 -15.39 13.37
C LEU A 156 3.81 -13.93 13.73
N LEU A 157 3.50 -13.08 12.75
CA LEU A 157 3.33 -11.63 12.99
C LEU A 157 1.93 -11.24 13.47
N GLY A 158 0.88 -11.89 12.96
CA GLY A 158 -0.51 -11.54 13.22
C GLY A 158 -0.82 -10.04 13.00
N ARG A 159 -1.81 -9.50 13.73
CA ARG A 159 -2.10 -8.04 13.75
C ARG A 159 -1.43 -7.28 14.89
N ARG A 160 -0.85 -7.99 15.85
CA ARG A 160 -0.35 -7.43 17.12
C ARG A 160 1.10 -6.97 17.02
N VAL A 161 1.91 -7.65 16.20
CA VAL A 161 3.31 -7.29 15.99
C VAL A 161 3.40 -6.19 14.92
N LYS A 162 4.02 -5.05 15.27
CA LYS A 162 4.20 -3.92 14.37
C LYS A 162 5.69 -3.65 14.15
N GLY A 163 6.02 -3.08 13.00
CA GLY A 163 7.38 -2.66 12.70
C GLY A 163 8.32 -3.81 12.31
N LEU A 164 7.86 -5.04 12.15
CA LEU A 164 8.67 -6.10 11.52
C LEU A 164 8.25 -6.24 10.06
N GLN A 165 9.22 -6.21 9.15
CA GLN A 165 9.03 -6.50 7.74
C GLN A 165 9.73 -7.83 7.44
N VAL A 166 8.93 -8.87 7.19
CA VAL A 166 9.43 -10.24 7.07
C VAL A 166 9.27 -10.75 5.64
N LEU A 167 10.38 -11.19 5.06
CA LEU A 167 10.41 -12.09 3.93
C LEU A 167 10.60 -13.52 4.44
N VAL A 168 10.02 -14.50 3.75
CA VAL A 168 10.07 -15.92 4.13
C VAL A 168 10.56 -16.70 2.92
N PHE A 169 11.58 -17.55 3.09
CA PHE A 169 12.14 -18.37 2.03
C PHE A 169 12.45 -19.78 2.51
N ASN A 170 12.35 -20.73 1.59
CA ASN A 170 12.91 -22.05 1.79
C ASN A 170 14.45 -21.95 1.87
N HIS A 171 15.03 -22.59 2.88
CA HIS A 171 16.47 -22.56 3.13
C HIS A 171 17.27 -23.21 1.99
N GLU A 172 16.79 -24.32 1.41
CA GLU A 172 17.46 -25.03 0.33
C GLU A 172 17.50 -24.20 -0.96
N ASP A 173 16.39 -23.53 -1.29
CA ASP A 173 16.32 -22.65 -2.46
C ASP A 173 17.25 -21.42 -2.31
N PHE A 174 17.38 -20.92 -1.09
CA PHE A 174 18.32 -19.84 -0.79
C PHE A 174 19.78 -20.31 -0.90
N SER A 175 20.12 -21.47 -0.32
CA SER A 175 21.46 -22.05 -0.40
C SER A 175 21.87 -22.38 -1.84
N ALA A 176 20.92 -22.72 -2.70
CA ALA A 176 21.14 -22.95 -4.12
C ALA A 176 21.18 -21.68 -4.99
N GLU A 177 21.21 -20.49 -4.37
CA GLU A 177 21.17 -19.18 -5.03
C GLU A 177 19.96 -18.94 -5.96
N LYS A 178 18.87 -19.72 -5.78
CA LYS A 178 17.63 -19.57 -6.56
C LYS A 178 16.74 -18.44 -6.06
N ALA A 179 16.95 -17.99 -4.81
CA ALA A 179 16.17 -16.92 -4.21
C ALA A 179 16.60 -15.54 -4.75
N PRO A 180 15.65 -14.69 -5.19
CA PRO A 180 15.94 -13.43 -5.91
C PRO A 180 16.46 -12.28 -5.03
N ILE A 181 17.04 -12.55 -3.85
CA ILE A 181 17.44 -11.48 -2.93
C ILE A 181 18.84 -10.96 -3.26
N ALA A 182 18.88 -9.79 -3.88
CA ALA A 182 20.05 -9.19 -4.53
C ALA A 182 21.17 -8.63 -3.61
N ALA A 183 21.10 -8.78 -2.27
CA ALA A 183 22.17 -8.30 -1.39
C ALA A 183 22.45 -9.29 -0.26
N LYS A 184 23.64 -9.92 -0.29
CA LYS A 184 24.14 -10.89 0.71
C LYS A 184 24.54 -10.26 2.06
N ASN A 185 24.18 -8.99 2.31
CA ASN A 185 24.53 -8.28 3.54
C ASN A 185 23.49 -8.54 4.64
N TYR A 186 23.50 -9.78 5.12
CA TYR A 186 22.66 -10.25 6.22
C TYR A 186 23.48 -10.46 7.48
N VAL A 187 22.87 -10.22 8.62
CA VAL A 187 23.43 -10.57 9.93
C VAL A 187 22.45 -11.50 10.62
N LEU A 188 22.93 -12.64 11.11
CA LEU A 188 22.10 -13.58 11.87
C LEU A 188 21.47 -12.83 13.04
N ALA A 189 20.14 -12.84 13.11
CA ALA A 189 19.40 -12.31 14.25
C ALA A 189 19.07 -13.44 15.23
N TRP A 190 18.72 -14.62 14.74
CA TRP A 190 18.34 -15.76 15.57
C TRP A 190 18.49 -17.09 14.83
N SER A 191 18.90 -18.13 15.53
CA SER A 191 18.67 -19.54 15.17
C SER A 191 18.50 -20.37 16.45
N PRO A 192 18.05 -21.64 16.37
CA PRO A 192 18.06 -22.54 17.52
C PRO A 192 19.44 -22.68 18.18
N GLU A 193 20.51 -22.67 17.38
CA GLU A 193 21.90 -22.78 17.84
C GLU A 193 22.46 -21.46 18.37
N ALA A 194 21.89 -20.32 17.94
CA ALA A 194 22.25 -18.97 18.39
C ALA A 194 20.99 -18.19 18.83
N PRO A 195 20.39 -18.52 19.99
CA PRO A 195 19.07 -18.01 20.38
C PRO A 195 19.07 -16.58 20.92
N ASP A 196 20.22 -16.02 21.31
CA ASP A 196 20.31 -14.67 21.88
C ASP A 196 20.32 -13.59 20.78
N ILE A 197 19.12 -13.05 20.50
CA ILE A 197 18.93 -12.00 19.49
C ILE A 197 19.77 -10.75 19.76
N GLN A 198 19.87 -10.32 21.02
CA GLN A 198 20.57 -9.07 21.32
C GLN A 198 22.06 -9.26 21.06
N LYS A 199 22.62 -10.37 21.58
CA LYS A 199 24.01 -10.72 21.37
C LYS A 199 24.33 -10.82 19.88
N ASN A 200 23.53 -11.54 19.10
CA ASN A 200 23.79 -11.73 17.67
C ASN A 200 23.84 -10.41 16.87
N LEU A 201 22.97 -9.44 17.22
CA LEU A 201 22.92 -8.15 16.53
C LEU A 201 24.02 -7.17 16.98
N ASP A 202 24.38 -7.21 18.26
CA ASP A 202 25.28 -6.24 18.91
C ASP A 202 26.74 -6.71 18.99
N SER A 203 27.02 -8.01 18.95
CA SER A 203 28.37 -8.57 19.08
C SER A 203 29.28 -8.33 17.87
N ARG A 204 28.86 -7.49 16.93
CA ARG A 204 29.65 -7.16 15.74
C ARG A 204 30.82 -6.27 16.13
N THR A 205 32.03 -6.72 15.82
CA THR A 205 33.24 -5.93 16.02
C THR A 205 33.22 -4.68 15.13
N PRO A 206 33.96 -3.61 15.49
CA PRO A 206 34.10 -2.45 14.61
C PRO A 206 34.53 -2.81 13.18
N MET A 207 35.43 -3.78 13.03
CA MET A 207 35.89 -4.27 11.73
C MET A 207 34.75 -4.92 10.93
N GLN A 208 33.94 -5.78 11.55
CA GLN A 208 32.78 -6.40 10.88
C GLN A 208 31.74 -5.35 10.45
N LYS A 209 31.57 -4.29 11.24
CA LYS A 209 30.67 -3.17 10.88
C LYS A 209 31.19 -2.38 9.67
N ILE A 210 32.52 -2.15 9.60
CA ILE A 210 33.19 -1.50 8.46
C ILE A 210 33.06 -2.37 7.21
N GLU A 211 33.36 -3.67 7.31
CA GLU A 211 33.25 -4.63 6.21
C GLU A 211 31.82 -4.70 5.67
N PHE A 212 30.82 -4.74 6.55
CA PHE A 212 29.41 -4.71 6.19
C PHE A 212 29.05 -3.48 5.35
N LEU A 213 29.40 -2.27 5.83
CA LEU A 213 29.09 -1.03 5.10
C LEU A 213 29.90 -0.91 3.81
N THR A 214 31.13 -1.43 3.79
CA THR A 214 31.98 -1.49 2.61
C THR A 214 31.30 -2.30 1.49
N LYS A 215 30.91 -3.55 1.79
CA LYS A 215 30.18 -4.41 0.85
C LYS A 215 28.89 -3.77 0.36
N GLU A 216 28.19 -3.07 1.24
CA GLU A 216 26.95 -2.37 0.92
C GLU A 216 27.18 -1.21 -0.04
N LEU A 217 28.17 -0.36 0.25
CA LEU A 217 28.52 0.77 -0.59
C LEU A 217 29.02 0.31 -1.96
N ASP A 218 29.88 -0.71 -1.99
CA ASP A 218 30.39 -1.29 -3.25
C ASP A 218 29.25 -1.80 -4.12
N HIS A 219 28.27 -2.49 -3.52
CA HIS A 219 27.11 -2.94 -4.27
C HIS A 219 26.31 -1.76 -4.85
N PHE A 220 26.13 -0.67 -4.09
CA PHE A 220 25.43 0.52 -4.60
C PHE A 220 26.19 1.19 -5.75
N LEU A 221 27.50 1.40 -5.58
CA LEU A 221 28.31 2.13 -6.55
C LEU A 221 28.55 1.33 -7.84
N ASN A 222 28.73 0.01 -7.72
CA ASN A 222 29.12 -0.82 -8.87
C ASN A 222 27.94 -1.46 -9.59
N ASN A 223 26.78 -1.65 -8.92
CA ASN A 223 25.64 -2.34 -9.51
C ASN A 223 24.38 -1.46 -9.60
N GLU A 224 23.89 -0.94 -8.48
CA GLU A 224 22.57 -0.31 -8.43
C GLU A 224 22.56 1.08 -9.08
N ILE A 225 23.47 1.98 -8.68
CA ILE A 225 23.52 3.34 -9.22
C ILE A 225 23.79 3.32 -10.74
N PRO A 226 24.75 2.55 -11.28
CA PRO A 226 24.95 2.45 -12.72
C PRO A 226 23.70 1.98 -13.48
N LYS A 227 22.99 0.97 -12.96
CA LYS A 227 21.74 0.48 -13.55
C LYS A 227 20.66 1.55 -13.57
N LEU A 228 20.48 2.27 -12.46
CA LEU A 228 19.50 3.35 -12.35
C LEU A 228 19.86 4.54 -13.24
N ARG A 229 21.15 4.90 -13.29
CA ARG A 229 21.66 5.94 -14.19
C ARG A 229 21.43 5.59 -15.66
N LYS A 230 21.61 4.33 -16.05
CA LYS A 230 21.30 3.87 -17.40
C LYS A 230 19.82 4.08 -17.75
N ALA A 231 18.90 3.65 -16.88
CA ALA A 231 17.46 3.85 -17.08
C ALA A 231 17.09 5.35 -17.14
N TYR A 232 17.71 6.18 -16.30
CA TYR A 232 17.57 7.64 -16.35
C TYR A 232 18.02 8.22 -17.70
N LEU A 233 19.19 7.82 -18.20
CA LEU A 233 19.69 8.27 -19.51
C LEU A 233 18.78 7.83 -20.67
N GLU A 234 18.26 6.59 -20.63
CA GLU A 234 17.30 6.09 -21.62
C GLU A 234 16.00 6.91 -21.60
N ALA A 235 15.50 7.29 -20.41
CA ALA A 235 14.34 8.18 -20.28
C ALA A 235 14.61 9.59 -20.84
N LYS A 236 15.80 10.16 -20.58
CA LYS A 236 16.23 11.43 -21.19
C LYS A 236 16.24 11.36 -22.71
N GLU A 237 16.83 10.31 -23.28
CA GLU A 237 16.90 10.10 -24.72
C GLU A 237 15.50 9.99 -25.34
N ARG A 238 14.58 9.28 -24.68
CA ARG A 238 13.19 9.17 -25.13
C ARG A 238 12.48 10.51 -25.15
N ILE A 239 12.66 11.34 -24.11
CA ILE A 239 12.11 12.70 -24.12
C ILE A 239 12.70 13.51 -25.26
N ALA A 240 14.03 13.48 -25.45
CA ALA A 240 14.68 14.22 -26.52
C ALA A 240 14.07 13.86 -27.89
N LYS A 241 13.89 12.56 -28.17
CA LYS A 241 13.24 12.06 -29.40
C LYS A 241 11.79 12.53 -29.55
N ALA A 242 10.98 12.39 -28.49
CA ALA A 242 9.59 12.81 -28.49
C ALA A 242 9.44 14.33 -28.67
N ASN A 243 10.38 15.09 -28.09
CA ASN A 243 10.32 16.53 -28.06
C ASN A 243 10.69 17.21 -29.39
N VAL A 244 11.44 16.56 -30.28
CA VAL A 244 11.75 17.09 -31.63
C VAL A 244 10.49 17.54 -32.38
N LYS A 245 9.39 16.80 -32.24
CA LYS A 245 8.11 17.11 -32.91
C LYS A 245 7.20 18.05 -32.11
N ALA A 246 7.38 18.10 -30.79
CA ALA A 246 6.55 18.91 -29.90
C ALA A 246 7.09 20.34 -29.76
N GLY A 247 8.40 20.54 -29.93
CA GLY A 247 9.02 21.86 -29.89
C GLY A 247 9.10 22.50 -28.50
N LEU A 248 9.05 21.69 -27.43
CA LEU A 248 9.12 22.21 -26.05
C LEU A 248 10.53 22.66 -25.71
N LYS A 249 10.63 23.73 -24.92
CA LYS A 249 11.88 24.18 -24.31
C LYS A 249 12.03 23.52 -22.95
N LEU A 250 12.67 22.35 -22.91
CA LEU A 250 12.93 21.59 -21.68
C LEU A 250 14.41 21.68 -21.29
N ASP A 251 14.69 22.03 -20.04
CA ASP A 251 16.04 22.01 -19.47
C ASP A 251 16.29 20.70 -18.70
N ILE A 252 16.36 19.60 -19.44
CA ILE A 252 16.55 18.26 -18.84
C ILE A 252 17.93 18.17 -18.18
N GLU A 253 18.93 18.90 -18.71
CA GLU A 253 20.29 18.91 -18.18
C GLU A 253 20.39 19.58 -16.80
N ALA A 254 19.44 20.44 -16.42
CA ALA A 254 19.37 20.98 -15.05
C ALA A 254 19.20 19.89 -13.97
N LEU A 255 18.63 18.73 -14.31
CA LEU A 255 18.56 17.59 -13.38
C LEU A 255 19.93 16.96 -13.15
N ASP A 256 20.80 16.96 -14.17
CA ASP A 256 22.14 16.35 -14.08
C ASP A 256 23.00 17.05 -13.01
N GLY A 257 22.82 18.37 -12.85
CA GLY A 257 23.48 19.17 -11.81
C GLY A 257 23.05 18.85 -10.37
N GLN A 258 21.97 18.08 -10.18
CA GLN A 258 21.50 17.68 -8.85
C GLN A 258 22.16 16.39 -8.35
N HIS A 259 22.72 15.58 -9.25
CA HIS A 259 23.34 14.30 -8.94
C HIS A 259 24.72 14.48 -8.32
N ILE A 260 25.00 13.70 -7.28
CA ILE A 260 26.30 13.74 -6.60
C ILE A 260 27.14 12.53 -6.95
N LYS A 261 28.43 12.77 -7.18
CA LYS A 261 29.41 11.70 -7.31
C LYS A 261 29.79 11.18 -5.91
N ILE A 262 29.73 9.87 -5.73
CA ILE A 262 30.11 9.20 -4.48
C ILE A 262 31.26 8.26 -4.80
N GLU A 263 32.36 8.40 -4.07
CA GLU A 263 33.59 7.63 -4.31
C GLU A 263 34.09 7.00 -3.01
N ARG A 264 34.85 5.91 -3.17
CA ARG A 264 35.56 5.26 -2.08
C ARG A 264 37.04 5.63 -2.08
N THR A 265 37.58 5.86 -0.89
CA THR A 265 39.01 6.12 -0.66
C THR A 265 39.73 4.89 -0.12
N GLY A 266 39.00 3.92 0.43
CA GLY A 266 39.52 2.63 0.92
C GLY A 266 39.98 2.64 2.38
N ASN A 267 40.17 3.81 2.97
CA ASN A 267 40.60 4.01 4.35
C ASN A 267 39.51 4.66 5.22
N GLU A 268 38.25 4.63 4.77
CA GLU A 268 37.16 5.32 5.47
C GLU A 268 36.89 4.75 6.86
N LEU A 269 36.61 5.64 7.80
CA LEU A 269 36.11 5.27 9.11
C LEU A 269 34.63 4.83 9.02
N TYR A 270 34.16 4.10 10.04
CA TYR A 270 32.78 3.59 10.09
C TYR A 270 31.72 4.68 9.84
N GLN A 271 31.86 5.86 10.45
CA GLN A 271 30.89 6.95 10.29
C GLN A 271 30.91 7.53 8.87
N GLU A 272 32.08 7.64 8.24
CA GLU A 272 32.21 8.11 6.86
C GLU A 272 31.56 7.14 5.88
N LEU A 273 31.77 5.83 6.05
CA LEU A 273 31.09 4.80 5.26
C LEU A 273 29.57 4.86 5.44
N LEU A 274 29.10 5.09 6.67
CA LEU A 274 27.68 5.21 6.96
C LEU A 274 27.05 6.40 6.22
N GLU A 275 27.70 7.56 6.26
CA GLU A 275 27.27 8.76 5.54
C GLU A 275 27.27 8.53 4.02
N LYS A 276 28.34 7.94 3.46
CA LYS A 276 28.40 7.61 2.03
C LYS A 276 27.28 6.66 1.61
N CYS A 277 26.97 5.65 2.42
CA CYS A 277 25.84 4.75 2.16
C CYS A 277 24.49 5.48 2.17
N GLU A 278 24.26 6.42 3.10
CA GLU A 278 23.01 7.20 3.13
C GLU A 278 22.91 8.19 1.96
N ARG A 279 24.03 8.80 1.54
CA ARG A 279 24.10 9.59 0.31
C ARG A 279 23.77 8.74 -0.91
N ALA A 280 24.36 7.54 -1.02
CA ALA A 280 24.08 6.61 -2.12
C ALA A 280 22.60 6.19 -2.17
N ARG A 281 21.95 5.96 -1.02
CA ARG A 281 20.51 5.69 -0.97
C ARG A 281 19.66 6.86 -1.45
N THR A 282 20.04 8.06 -1.06
CA THR A 282 19.36 9.28 -1.50
C THR A 282 19.49 9.42 -3.01
N GLU A 283 20.68 9.16 -3.54
CA GLU A 283 20.97 9.21 -4.96
C GLU A 283 20.20 8.14 -5.76
N MET A 284 20.17 6.89 -5.30
CA MET A 284 19.35 5.83 -5.90
C MET A 284 17.85 6.19 -5.90
N ARG A 285 17.34 6.79 -4.82
CA ARG A 285 15.94 7.24 -4.76
C ARG A 285 15.69 8.33 -5.79
N ARG A 286 16.59 9.32 -5.87
CA ARG A 286 16.51 10.42 -6.81
C ARG A 286 16.42 9.92 -8.25
N TYR A 287 17.34 9.05 -8.68
CA TYR A 287 17.28 8.43 -10.02
C TYR A 287 15.94 7.73 -10.27
N ARG A 288 15.43 6.93 -9.33
CA ARG A 288 14.13 6.24 -9.51
C ARG A 288 12.97 7.22 -9.66
N GLU A 289 12.94 8.26 -8.83
CA GLU A 289 11.87 9.26 -8.86
C GLU A 289 11.91 10.07 -10.15
N GLU A 290 13.10 10.50 -10.59
CA GLU A 290 13.29 11.24 -11.84
C GLU A 290 12.98 10.38 -13.06
N THR A 291 13.50 9.15 -13.15
CA THR A 291 13.17 8.23 -14.25
C THR A 291 11.66 8.04 -14.38
N ALA A 292 10.94 7.80 -13.28
CA ALA A 292 9.49 7.62 -13.33
C ALA A 292 8.75 8.86 -13.88
N VAL A 293 9.19 10.06 -13.49
CA VAL A 293 8.62 11.32 -14.01
C VAL A 293 8.98 11.51 -15.49
N LEU A 294 10.23 11.25 -15.87
CA LEU A 294 10.70 11.44 -17.24
C LEU A 294 10.06 10.44 -18.22
N GLU A 295 9.84 9.19 -17.82
CA GLU A 295 9.14 8.20 -18.63
C GLU A 295 7.68 8.56 -18.88
N GLU A 296 6.99 9.08 -17.85
CA GLU A 296 5.62 9.55 -17.99
C GLU A 296 5.57 10.82 -18.85
N LEU A 297 6.51 11.73 -18.65
CA LEU A 297 6.65 12.93 -19.46
C LEU A 297 6.86 12.59 -20.94
N ALA A 298 7.75 11.65 -21.26
CA ALA A 298 7.98 11.18 -22.63
C ALA A 298 6.69 10.66 -23.27
N ARG A 299 5.95 9.81 -22.55
CA ARG A 299 4.65 9.28 -23.00
C ARG A 299 3.63 10.40 -23.27
N ASN A 300 3.59 11.43 -22.43
CA ASN A 300 2.65 12.55 -22.61
C ASN A 300 3.04 13.50 -23.74
N ILE A 301 4.34 13.65 -24.02
CA ILE A 301 4.82 14.37 -25.20
C ILE A 301 4.50 13.59 -26.48
N GLU A 302 4.68 12.26 -26.47
CA GLU A 302 4.26 11.38 -27.56
C GLU A 302 2.75 11.49 -27.81
N HIS A 303 1.95 11.39 -26.74
CA HIS A 303 0.50 11.56 -26.82
C HIS A 303 0.09 12.92 -27.38
N TRP A 304 0.72 14.02 -26.92
CA TRP A 304 0.49 15.35 -27.48
C TRP A 304 0.71 15.38 -29.00
N ASN A 305 1.79 14.77 -29.48
CA ASN A 305 2.09 14.75 -30.91
C ASN A 305 1.01 14.02 -31.74
N GLU A 306 0.26 13.09 -31.14
CA GLU A 306 -0.85 12.38 -31.76
C GLU A 306 -2.12 13.24 -31.79
N VAL A 307 -2.42 13.95 -30.69
CA VAL A 307 -3.71 14.64 -30.49
C VAL A 307 -3.69 16.15 -30.75
N LYS A 308 -2.52 16.77 -30.98
CA LYS A 308 -2.38 18.24 -31.11
C LYS A 308 -3.20 18.88 -32.23
N ASN A 309 -3.67 18.12 -33.21
CA ASN A 309 -4.53 18.61 -34.30
C ASN A 309 -6.02 18.57 -33.95
N GLU A 310 -6.38 18.06 -32.77
CA GLU A 310 -7.76 18.04 -32.30
C GLU A 310 -8.18 19.41 -31.77
N THR A 311 -9.41 19.83 -32.11
CA THR A 311 -9.96 21.15 -31.75
C THR A 311 -10.03 21.43 -30.25
N TYR A 312 -10.01 20.40 -29.41
CA TYR A 312 -10.14 20.49 -27.95
C TYR A 312 -8.89 21.05 -27.25
N PHE A 313 -7.72 21.05 -27.89
CA PHE A 313 -6.45 21.43 -27.28
C PHE A 313 -5.97 22.85 -27.63
N THR A 314 -6.90 23.79 -27.72
CA THR A 314 -6.61 25.19 -28.10
C THR A 314 -6.56 26.16 -26.93
N ASP A 315 -7.11 25.78 -25.77
CA ASP A 315 -7.24 26.65 -24.59
C ASP A 315 -5.90 26.93 -23.86
N HIS A 316 -4.87 26.10 -24.09
CA HIS A 316 -3.60 26.15 -23.36
C HIS A 316 -2.41 25.83 -24.25
N CYS A 317 -1.21 26.25 -23.83
CA CYS A 317 0.02 25.82 -24.49
C CYS A 317 0.32 24.34 -24.23
N VAL A 318 1.18 23.75 -25.06
CA VAL A 318 1.55 22.33 -24.93
C VAL A 318 2.19 22.02 -23.58
N GLU A 319 3.00 22.93 -23.03
CA GLU A 319 3.66 22.75 -21.73
C GLU A 319 2.64 22.52 -20.60
N ASP A 320 1.51 23.23 -20.63
CA ASP A 320 0.44 23.09 -19.63
C ASP A 320 -0.21 21.69 -19.69
N TYR A 321 -0.57 21.21 -20.88
CA TYR A 321 -1.19 19.89 -21.05
C TYR A 321 -0.25 18.75 -20.67
N VAL A 322 1.00 18.81 -21.14
CA VAL A 322 2.02 17.82 -20.81
C VAL A 322 2.30 17.79 -19.31
N THR A 323 2.30 18.96 -18.66
CA THR A 323 2.43 19.08 -17.19
C THR A 323 1.24 18.45 -16.46
N LEU A 324 0.02 18.76 -16.89
CA LEU A 324 -1.23 18.20 -16.34
C LEU A 324 -1.20 16.67 -16.41
N TRP A 325 -0.97 16.12 -17.59
CA TRP A 325 -0.99 14.66 -17.80
C TRP A 325 0.13 13.97 -17.05
N THR A 326 1.31 14.58 -16.94
CA THR A 326 2.41 14.00 -16.15
C THR A 326 2.08 14.02 -14.66
N LEU A 327 1.47 15.09 -14.16
CA LEU A 327 0.97 15.16 -12.79
C LEU A 327 -0.14 14.15 -12.52
N ASP A 328 -0.97 13.78 -13.48
CA ASP A 328 -2.01 12.78 -13.28
C ASP A 328 -1.46 11.34 -13.41
N GLY A 329 -0.61 11.10 -14.42
CA GLY A 329 -0.11 9.78 -14.80
C GLY A 329 0.92 9.18 -13.85
N VAL A 330 1.82 9.98 -13.25
CA VAL A 330 2.84 9.45 -12.34
C VAL A 330 2.17 8.90 -11.08
N ARG A 331 2.37 7.61 -10.80
CA ARG A 331 1.78 6.94 -9.63
C ARG A 331 2.31 7.53 -8.34
N LYS A 332 1.42 8.06 -7.49
CA LYS A 332 1.80 8.73 -6.22
C LYS A 332 2.41 7.82 -5.16
N GLN A 333 2.42 6.51 -5.39
CA GLN A 333 3.14 5.54 -4.57
C GLN A 333 4.63 5.46 -4.92
N GLU A 334 5.01 5.82 -6.14
CA GLU A 334 6.38 5.82 -6.65
C GLU A 334 7.04 7.17 -6.37
N VAL A 335 6.35 8.27 -6.71
CA VAL A 335 6.84 9.64 -6.49
C VAL A 335 5.74 10.49 -5.89
N LYS A 336 6.05 11.21 -4.80
CA LYS A 336 5.09 12.15 -4.20
C LYS A 336 4.85 13.33 -5.14
N GLU A 337 3.63 13.86 -5.14
CA GLU A 337 3.25 14.98 -5.99
C GLU A 337 4.17 16.19 -5.84
N GLU A 338 4.59 16.51 -4.60
CA GLU A 338 5.51 17.62 -4.34
C GLU A 338 6.85 17.44 -5.07
N ARG A 339 7.39 16.22 -5.11
CA ARG A 339 8.63 15.91 -5.81
C ARG A 339 8.44 15.91 -7.32
N ILE A 340 7.30 15.44 -7.82
CA ILE A 340 6.97 15.52 -9.25
C ILE A 340 6.96 16.98 -9.70
N ARG A 341 6.26 17.85 -8.96
CA ARG A 341 6.21 19.30 -9.23
C ARG A 341 7.60 19.94 -9.21
N GLU A 342 8.44 19.56 -8.25
CA GLU A 342 9.83 20.02 -8.20
C GLU A 342 10.62 19.62 -9.45
N ILE A 343 10.55 18.36 -9.88
CA ILE A 343 11.23 17.87 -11.09
C ILE A 343 10.73 18.61 -12.33
N LEU A 344 9.41 18.75 -12.50
CA LEU A 344 8.80 19.48 -13.61
C LEU A 344 9.27 20.95 -13.64
N ARG A 345 9.35 21.60 -12.48
CA ARG A 345 9.85 22.97 -12.37
C ARG A 345 11.32 23.10 -12.79
N VAL A 346 12.15 22.15 -12.36
CA VAL A 346 13.59 22.14 -12.68
C VAL A 346 13.80 22.05 -14.20
N ILE A 347 13.00 21.23 -14.89
CA ILE A 347 13.09 21.08 -16.35
C ILE A 347 12.35 22.18 -17.13
N GLY A 348 11.83 23.21 -16.45
CA GLY A 348 11.21 24.38 -17.08
C GLY A 348 9.72 24.27 -17.38
N LEU A 349 9.02 23.25 -16.87
CA LEU A 349 7.58 23.09 -17.07
C LEU A 349 6.73 23.86 -16.02
N PRO A 350 5.58 24.43 -16.42
CA PRO A 350 4.75 25.32 -15.60
C PRO A 350 3.85 24.56 -14.61
N GLU A 351 4.45 23.83 -13.66
CA GLU A 351 3.71 23.03 -12.66
C GLU A 351 2.67 23.83 -11.87
N ASN A 352 2.94 25.13 -11.65
CA ASN A 352 2.08 26.05 -10.93
C ASN A 352 0.81 26.47 -11.69
N ASN A 353 0.73 26.21 -13.01
CA ASN A 353 -0.50 26.43 -13.79
C ASN A 353 -1.53 25.32 -13.52
N VAL A 354 -1.10 24.13 -13.10
CA VAL A 354 -1.96 22.97 -12.86
C VAL A 354 -2.45 22.94 -11.42
N MET A 355 -3.76 23.14 -11.23
CA MET A 355 -4.40 23.10 -9.91
C MET A 355 -4.80 21.69 -9.50
N ALA A 356 -4.48 21.32 -8.25
CA ALA A 356 -4.86 20.05 -7.66
C ALA A 356 -6.09 20.20 -6.75
N LEU A 357 -7.20 19.59 -7.13
CA LEU A 357 -8.40 19.50 -6.30
C LEU A 357 -8.39 18.18 -5.51
N ARG A 358 -8.33 18.29 -4.18
CA ARG A 358 -8.22 17.13 -3.27
C ARG A 358 -9.53 16.87 -2.56
N SER A 359 -10.24 15.81 -2.96
CA SER A 359 -11.53 15.44 -2.36
C SER A 359 -11.38 14.46 -1.19
N TYR A 360 -12.49 14.25 -0.49
CA TYR A 360 -12.59 13.24 0.56
C TYR A 360 -12.22 11.84 0.01
N ARG A 361 -11.49 11.04 0.81
CA ARG A 361 -10.76 9.81 0.41
C ARG A 361 -9.45 10.03 -0.36
N ASN A 362 -8.92 11.25 -0.36
CA ASN A 362 -7.62 11.59 -0.97
C ASN A 362 -7.58 11.33 -2.49
N LYS A 363 -8.71 11.38 -3.18
CA LYS A 363 -8.71 11.44 -4.65
C LYS A 363 -8.28 12.85 -5.06
N VAL A 364 -7.30 12.92 -5.93
CA VAL A 364 -6.78 14.17 -6.49
C VAL A 364 -7.20 14.20 -7.95
N SER A 365 -7.72 15.34 -8.40
CA SER A 365 -7.93 15.62 -9.82
C SER A 365 -7.16 16.88 -10.17
N PHE A 366 -6.46 16.86 -11.30
CA PHE A 366 -5.69 17.99 -11.79
C PHE A 366 -6.47 18.75 -12.85
N HIS A 367 -6.35 20.08 -12.85
CA HIS A 367 -7.12 20.96 -13.73
C HIS A 367 -6.26 22.10 -14.25
N LEU A 368 -6.49 22.48 -15.50
CA LEU A 368 -6.04 23.73 -16.10
C LEU A 368 -7.22 24.69 -16.16
N ALA A 369 -7.00 25.96 -15.84
CA ALA A 369 -8.04 26.99 -15.93
C ALA A 369 -8.02 27.67 -17.29
N LYS A 370 -9.13 27.61 -18.02
CA LYS A 370 -9.26 28.22 -19.36
C LYS A 370 -9.10 29.74 -19.34
N ASN A 371 -9.43 30.37 -18.21
CA ASN A 371 -9.33 31.81 -18.03
C ASN A 371 -9.15 32.20 -16.55
N ALA A 372 -8.96 33.49 -16.29
CA ALA A 372 -8.73 34.02 -14.95
C ALA A 372 -9.92 33.79 -14.00
N GLU A 373 -11.16 33.83 -14.50
CA GLU A 373 -12.36 33.60 -13.69
C GLU A 373 -12.45 32.14 -13.23
N GLU A 374 -12.22 31.20 -14.14
CA GLU A 374 -12.15 29.78 -13.80
C GLU A 374 -10.99 29.48 -12.85
N LYS A 375 -9.85 30.17 -13.00
CA LYS A 375 -8.73 30.06 -12.06
C LYS A 375 -9.15 30.45 -10.64
N VAL A 376 -9.85 31.58 -10.48
CA VAL A 376 -10.39 32.02 -9.19
C VAL A 376 -11.41 31.00 -8.65
N PHE A 377 -12.29 30.48 -9.51
CA PHE A 377 -13.25 29.45 -9.14
C PHE A 377 -12.56 28.17 -8.64
N LEU A 378 -11.56 27.66 -9.35
CA LEU A 378 -10.83 26.43 -9.00
C LEU A 378 -10.01 26.61 -7.72
N LEU A 379 -9.39 27.77 -7.49
CA LEU A 379 -8.73 28.11 -6.23
C LEU A 379 -9.72 28.11 -5.07
N ARG A 380 -10.88 28.74 -5.24
CA ARG A 380 -11.97 28.74 -4.25
C ARG A 380 -12.48 27.32 -3.99
N ARG A 381 -12.64 26.52 -5.04
CA ARG A 381 -13.05 25.12 -4.94
C ARG A 381 -12.03 24.28 -4.18
N ALA A 382 -10.73 24.50 -4.39
CA ALA A 382 -9.67 23.83 -3.66
C ALA A 382 -9.74 24.13 -2.16
N GLU A 383 -9.98 25.38 -1.76
CA GLU A 383 -10.20 25.75 -0.36
C GLU A 383 -11.46 25.11 0.22
N PHE A 384 -12.56 25.06 -0.53
CA PHE A 384 -13.79 24.38 -0.09
C PHE A 384 -13.56 22.90 0.13
N LEU A 385 -12.87 22.23 -0.78
CA LEU A 385 -12.55 20.81 -0.65
C LEU A 385 -11.65 20.52 0.57
N LYS A 386 -10.77 21.44 0.97
CA LYS A 386 -10.00 21.31 2.22
C LYS A 386 -10.91 21.31 3.45
N VAL A 387 -11.85 22.26 3.51
CA VAL A 387 -12.85 22.36 4.60
C VAL A 387 -13.75 21.13 4.61
N GLU A 388 -14.32 20.79 3.45
CA GLU A 388 -15.21 19.63 3.26
C GLU A 388 -14.51 18.35 3.71
N THR A 389 -13.29 18.10 3.25
CA THR A 389 -12.51 16.91 3.60
C THR A 389 -12.23 16.83 5.10
N LYS A 390 -11.92 17.98 5.75
CA LYS A 390 -11.68 18.04 7.19
C LYS A 390 -12.93 17.65 7.96
N CYS A 391 -14.09 18.22 7.61
CA CYS A 391 -15.36 17.93 8.26
C CYS A 391 -15.83 16.49 7.99
N LEU A 392 -15.81 16.03 6.74
CA LEU A 392 -16.20 14.67 6.37
C LEU A 392 -15.34 13.62 7.07
N LYS A 393 -14.02 13.81 7.21
CA LYS A 393 -13.16 12.88 7.99
C LYS A 393 -13.65 12.73 9.44
N ALA A 394 -14.06 13.82 10.08
CA ALA A 394 -14.54 13.79 11.46
C ALA A 394 -15.94 13.16 11.59
N ILE A 395 -16.85 13.50 10.68
CA ILE A 395 -18.19 12.91 10.59
C ILE A 395 -18.10 11.40 10.36
N MET A 396 -17.31 10.99 9.38
CA MET A 396 -17.15 9.59 8.98
C MET A 396 -16.55 8.73 10.09
N LYS A 397 -15.66 9.30 10.93
CA LYS A 397 -15.15 8.64 12.14
C LYS A 397 -16.24 8.35 13.17
N THR A 398 -17.34 9.09 13.13
CA THR A 398 -18.47 8.99 14.07
C THR A 398 -19.54 8.01 13.58
N ILE A 399 -19.86 8.01 12.29
CA ILE A 399 -20.95 7.19 11.75
C ILE A 399 -20.52 5.77 11.36
N ARG A 400 -19.27 5.57 10.91
CA ARG A 400 -18.77 4.24 10.50
C ARG A 400 -18.78 3.18 11.63
N PRO A 401 -18.54 3.53 12.91
CA PRO A 401 -18.73 2.60 14.02
C PRO A 401 -20.18 2.20 14.27
N ILE A 402 -21.15 3.03 13.88
CA ILE A 402 -22.59 2.74 14.03
C ILE A 402 -23.03 1.83 12.88
N ASP A 403 -22.65 2.18 11.66
CA ASP A 403 -22.96 1.41 10.46
C ASP A 403 -21.78 1.45 9.47
N LYS A 404 -21.28 0.28 9.09
CA LYS A 404 -20.14 0.16 8.18
C LYS A 404 -20.49 0.56 6.74
N GLY A 405 -21.74 0.47 6.32
CA GLY A 405 -22.26 0.90 5.03
C GLY A 405 -22.42 2.42 4.93
N ALA A 406 -22.56 3.12 6.06
CA ALA A 406 -22.83 4.56 6.07
C ALA A 406 -21.71 5.43 5.46
N TYR A 407 -22.10 6.46 4.71
CA TYR A 407 -21.22 7.55 4.30
C TYR A 407 -21.96 8.89 4.30
N ALA A 408 -21.18 9.98 4.25
CA ALA A 408 -21.71 11.32 4.34
C ALA A 408 -21.24 12.19 3.17
N HIS A 409 -22.11 13.11 2.77
CA HIS A 409 -21.85 14.21 1.86
C HIS A 409 -22.09 15.53 2.58
N LEU A 410 -21.22 16.51 2.35
CA LEU A 410 -21.32 17.81 2.98
C LEU A 410 -21.35 18.89 1.89
N VAL A 411 -22.49 19.53 1.74
CA VAL A 411 -22.64 20.67 0.84
C VAL A 411 -22.20 21.92 1.58
N LEU A 412 -21.32 22.72 0.97
CA LEU A 412 -20.89 24.01 1.47
C LEU A 412 -21.61 25.13 0.71
N THR A 413 -21.82 26.26 1.38
CA THR A 413 -22.20 27.53 0.76
C THR A 413 -21.04 28.13 -0.03
N ASP A 414 -21.32 29.18 -0.81
CA ASP A 414 -20.28 29.98 -1.47
C ASP A 414 -19.36 30.68 -0.46
N ALA A 415 -19.72 30.80 0.81
CA ALA A 415 -18.80 31.28 1.84
C ALA A 415 -17.90 30.16 2.41
N GLY A 416 -17.97 28.94 1.88
CA GLY A 416 -17.26 27.76 2.41
C GLY A 416 -17.86 27.23 3.72
N LYS A 417 -19.03 27.72 4.13
CA LYS A 417 -19.72 27.32 5.36
C LYS A 417 -20.61 26.10 5.13
N PRO A 418 -20.70 25.15 6.08
CA PRO A 418 -21.62 24.00 5.98
C PRO A 418 -23.07 24.42 5.70
N LYS A 419 -23.67 23.90 4.64
CA LYS A 419 -25.06 24.21 4.26
C LYS A 419 -26.00 23.05 4.55
N GLN A 420 -25.56 21.85 4.19
CA GLN A 420 -26.37 20.64 4.28
C GLN A 420 -25.45 19.45 4.52
N LEU A 421 -25.84 18.61 5.48
CA LEU A 421 -25.25 17.31 5.70
C LEU A 421 -26.22 16.25 5.21
N GLU A 422 -25.73 15.35 4.38
CA GLU A 422 -26.44 14.18 3.91
C GLU A 422 -25.72 12.94 4.40
N ILE A 423 -26.48 11.98 4.92
CA ILE A 423 -26.00 10.66 5.28
C ILE A 423 -26.72 9.64 4.43
N ILE A 424 -25.94 8.77 3.82
CA ILE A 424 -26.43 7.65 3.02
C ILE A 424 -25.97 6.37 3.69
N VAL A 425 -26.91 5.48 3.97
CA VAL A 425 -26.64 4.13 4.47
C VAL A 425 -26.84 3.17 3.34
N ASP A 426 -25.79 2.42 3.07
CA ASP A 426 -25.74 1.59 1.91
C ASP A 426 -25.57 0.09 2.23
N GLY A 427 -26.50 -0.77 1.76
CA GLY A 427 -26.54 -2.21 2.06
C GLY A 427 -26.88 -3.10 0.85
N PRO A 428 -26.05 -4.11 0.52
CA PRO A 428 -26.38 -5.10 -0.50
C PRO A 428 -27.53 -6.01 -0.04
N VAL A 429 -28.35 -6.46 -0.99
CA VAL A 429 -29.45 -7.42 -0.74
C VAL A 429 -29.50 -8.50 -1.81
N GLU A 430 -29.91 -9.71 -1.42
CA GLU A 430 -30.13 -10.81 -2.37
C GLU A 430 -31.41 -10.56 -3.17
N GLU A 431 -31.39 -10.85 -4.48
CA GLU A 431 -32.51 -10.58 -5.39
C GLU A 431 -33.82 -11.21 -4.87
N ASP A 432 -33.73 -12.44 -4.36
CA ASP A 432 -34.87 -13.28 -3.98
C ASP A 432 -35.25 -13.19 -2.49
N ASN A 433 -34.51 -12.43 -1.67
CA ASN A 433 -34.77 -12.33 -0.24
C ASN A 433 -35.62 -11.09 0.10
N GLU A 434 -36.88 -11.12 -0.35
CA GLU A 434 -37.81 -10.01 -0.17
C GLU A 434 -38.06 -9.67 1.31
N ALA A 435 -38.08 -10.69 2.18
CA ALA A 435 -38.23 -10.49 3.62
C ALA A 435 -37.07 -9.67 4.22
N GLN A 436 -35.82 -9.96 3.81
CA GLN A 436 -34.65 -9.20 4.23
C GLN A 436 -34.70 -7.77 3.67
N LYS A 437 -35.08 -7.58 2.40
CA LYS A 437 -35.24 -6.26 1.79
C LYS A 437 -36.23 -5.40 2.56
N GLN A 438 -37.42 -5.94 2.84
CA GLN A 438 -38.45 -5.23 3.58
C GLN A 438 -38.04 -4.95 5.03
N ALA A 439 -37.29 -5.85 5.68
CA ALA A 439 -36.76 -5.60 7.02
C ALA A 439 -35.78 -4.41 7.06
N ILE A 440 -34.84 -4.35 6.10
CA ILE A 440 -33.86 -3.24 5.99
C ILE A 440 -34.58 -1.92 5.67
N ILE A 441 -35.53 -1.93 4.72
CA ILE A 441 -36.33 -0.75 4.39
C ILE A 441 -37.09 -0.25 5.62
N LYS A 442 -37.74 -1.16 6.36
CA LYS A 442 -38.49 -0.82 7.57
C LYS A 442 -37.57 -0.24 8.65
N GLU A 443 -36.40 -0.81 8.86
CA GLU A 443 -35.41 -0.29 9.80
C GLU A 443 -34.93 1.12 9.42
N LEU A 444 -34.55 1.32 8.16
CA LEU A 444 -34.10 2.62 7.66
C LEU A 444 -35.19 3.68 7.76
N ARG A 445 -36.42 3.34 7.37
CA ARG A 445 -37.58 4.24 7.50
C ARG A 445 -37.90 4.55 8.96
N ALA A 446 -37.78 3.58 9.88
CA ALA A 446 -37.96 3.80 11.31
C ALA A 446 -36.92 4.80 11.87
N LYS A 447 -35.70 4.79 11.34
CA LYS A 447 -34.65 5.78 11.61
C LYS A 447 -34.83 7.09 10.83
N GLY A 448 -35.91 7.24 10.05
CA GLY A 448 -36.23 8.45 9.30
C GLY A 448 -35.41 8.65 8.02
N PHE A 449 -34.89 7.58 7.42
CA PHE A 449 -34.26 7.63 6.09
C PHE A 449 -35.31 7.47 4.98
N GLU A 450 -35.15 8.24 3.91
CA GLU A 450 -35.82 8.01 2.64
C GLU A 450 -35.13 6.86 1.91
N THR A 451 -35.86 5.79 1.62
CA THR A 451 -35.28 4.55 1.06
C THR A 451 -35.51 4.45 -0.44
N LYS A 452 -34.47 4.11 -1.19
CA LYS A 452 -34.55 3.68 -2.59
C LYS A 452 -34.15 2.20 -2.69
N ASP A 453 -34.98 1.44 -3.37
CA ASP A 453 -34.79 0.03 -3.63
C ASP A 453 -34.29 -0.18 -5.07
N TRP A 454 -33.26 -0.99 -5.21
CA TRP A 454 -32.69 -1.43 -6.47
C TRP A 454 -32.53 -2.95 -6.44
N LYS A 455 -32.46 -3.55 -7.63
CA LYS A 455 -32.44 -5.00 -7.82
C LYS A 455 -31.52 -5.78 -6.85
N TRP A 456 -30.34 -5.23 -6.55
CA TRP A 456 -29.28 -5.88 -5.76
C TRP A 456 -28.93 -5.12 -4.47
N TYR A 457 -29.67 -4.05 -4.16
CA TYR A 457 -29.09 -2.97 -3.37
C TYR A 457 -30.14 -2.00 -2.78
N ILE A 458 -30.05 -1.70 -1.48
CA ILE A 458 -30.95 -0.75 -0.80
C ILE A 458 -30.16 0.42 -0.25
N SER A 459 -30.59 1.63 -0.59
CA SER A 459 -29.99 2.88 -0.12
C SER A 459 -30.98 3.65 0.75
N GLY A 460 -30.58 4.03 1.96
CA GLY A 460 -31.29 4.97 2.79
C GLY A 460 -30.60 6.33 2.76
N LYS A 461 -31.30 7.40 2.43
CA LYS A 461 -30.80 8.78 2.46
C LYS A 461 -31.50 9.59 3.54
N LYS A 462 -30.74 10.36 4.32
CA LYS A 462 -31.27 11.33 5.28
C LYS A 462 -30.46 12.61 5.18
N GLU A 463 -31.13 13.74 5.16
CA GLU A 463 -30.49 15.06 5.03
C GLU A 463 -30.94 16.02 6.12
N VAL A 464 -30.07 16.96 6.47
CA VAL A 464 -30.36 18.02 7.43
C VAL A 464 -29.74 19.34 6.95
N ARG A 465 -30.51 20.42 7.08
CA ARG A 465 -30.02 21.78 6.83
C ARG A 465 -29.19 22.25 8.02
N LEU A 466 -28.07 22.88 7.72
CA LEU A 466 -27.12 23.41 8.68
C LEU A 466 -27.22 24.94 8.75
N LYS A 467 -26.84 25.49 9.89
CA LYS A 467 -26.80 26.94 10.17
C LYS A 467 -25.59 27.62 9.53
N GLY A 468 -24.55 26.86 9.16
CA GLY A 468 -23.31 27.37 8.58
C GLY A 468 -22.30 27.88 9.59
N THR A 469 -22.55 27.69 10.87
CA THR A 469 -21.64 28.04 11.96
C THR A 469 -21.22 26.81 12.77
N GLU A 470 -21.65 25.61 12.37
CA GLU A 470 -21.35 24.38 13.08
C GLU A 470 -19.85 24.12 13.14
N THR A 471 -19.37 23.92 14.36
CA THR A 471 -18.08 23.33 14.65
C THR A 471 -18.06 21.85 14.23
N ILE A 472 -16.86 21.29 14.12
CA ILE A 472 -16.69 19.87 13.82
C ILE A 472 -17.41 18.98 14.85
N GLN A 473 -17.41 19.37 16.13
CA GLN A 473 -18.06 18.61 17.20
C GLN A 473 -19.58 18.62 17.05
N GLU A 474 -20.16 19.76 16.69
CA GLU A 474 -21.59 19.87 16.40
C GLU A 474 -21.99 19.05 15.17
N LEU A 475 -21.19 19.08 14.09
CA LEU A 475 -21.40 18.23 12.92
C LEU A 475 -21.37 16.74 13.26
N GLN A 476 -20.47 16.32 14.15
CA GLN A 476 -20.41 14.93 14.64
C GLN A 476 -21.64 14.57 15.46
N ALA A 477 -22.10 15.45 16.34
CA ALA A 477 -23.29 15.24 17.16
C ALA A 477 -24.56 15.14 16.29
N ILE A 478 -24.70 16.03 15.30
CA ILE A 478 -25.78 16.00 14.32
C ILE A 478 -25.74 14.68 13.54
N ALA A 479 -24.57 14.29 13.02
CA ALA A 479 -24.44 13.05 12.25
C ALA A 479 -24.78 11.81 13.08
N LYS A 480 -24.36 11.77 14.35
CA LYS A 480 -24.69 10.68 15.28
C LYS A 480 -26.20 10.61 15.53
N LYS A 481 -26.84 11.77 15.73
CA LYS A 481 -28.30 11.86 15.92
C LYS A 481 -29.07 11.44 14.66
N MET A 482 -28.55 11.73 13.46
CA MET A 482 -29.17 11.30 12.22
C MET A 482 -29.16 9.77 12.05
N MET A 483 -28.15 9.09 12.59
CA MET A 483 -27.98 7.63 12.56
C MET A 483 -28.73 6.88 13.68
N SER A 484 -29.20 7.61 14.69
CA SER A 484 -30.06 7.09 15.77
C SER A 484 -31.52 7.21 15.35
#